data_AF-H6SHX8-F1
#
_entry.id   AF-H6SHX8-F1
#
_cell.length_a   1.000
_cell.length_b   1.000
_cell.length_c   1.000
_cell.angle_alpha   90.00
_cell.angle_beta   90.00
_cell.angle_gamma   90.00
#
_symmetry.space_group_name_H-M   'P 1'
#
loop_
_entity.id
_entity.type
_entity.pdbx_description
1 polymer ?
#
loop_
_entity_poly.entity_id
_entity_poly.type
_entity_poly.pdbx_seq_one_letter_code
_entity_poly.pdbx_strand_id
1 'polypeptide(L)'
;MNRLGIIYEIQGMKAVVLTSEGEFLIIRRRKDMKVGQQVSFENEDIYNVRGKRFLYVAAAVSSVAAVLVVMFLYFQSAFLSNTDNIYGYICVDINPSVELVIDETCRVLEVRPQNKDGEQLISGLELLDKNVEDVVYELINRSISFGFVKADDNRKIVLISGALNDKRNELKTKKENDEAELTELLDNIKARVDRIDNIKVRTITATSRERKDALKYGLSMGKYCLYLEAQELNGSITIDEVHDMSISDMIEKLEQMKLALKDEASPKLQTTPTLGGETAQISPESMQHSTVPGLPETPSSSEKTIAPTLHGTPGVPDEKTLQPSTPTESSEYVQDGTKGLKIQYYSRKPHDSAGIDFSFRMFNTGNEAIDLKDVKVRYYFKEDVSIDEMNWAVYFYSLGSEKDVQCRFYELPGKKEANKYLEITFKSGTLSPNDVMYITGEFYKNDWTKFEQRDDYSYNPADSYSDWKRMTAYISNKLVWGIEPN
;
A
#
# COMPACT_ATOMS: atom_id res chain seq x y z
N MET A 1 -57.57 4.40 -31.91
CA MET A 1 -57.90 4.76 -33.31
C MET A 1 -58.31 3.48 -34.00
N ASN A 2 -59.49 3.48 -34.63
CA ASN A 2 -60.07 2.26 -35.18
C ASN A 2 -59.49 1.98 -36.57
N ARG A 3 -59.01 0.76 -36.78
CA ARG A 3 -58.60 0.26 -38.10
C ARG A 3 -59.77 -0.47 -38.75
N LEU A 4 -59.80 -0.43 -40.09
CA LEU A 4 -60.79 -1.13 -40.90
C LEU A 4 -60.11 -2.24 -41.71
N GLY A 5 -60.81 -3.35 -41.90
CA GLY A 5 -60.38 -4.42 -42.78
C GLY A 5 -61.50 -5.41 -43.08
N ILE A 6 -61.27 -6.30 -44.05
CA ILE A 6 -62.21 -7.34 -44.47
C ILE A 6 -61.83 -8.65 -43.80
N ILE A 7 -62.79 -9.34 -43.19
CA ILE A 7 -62.56 -10.65 -42.58
C ILE A 7 -62.31 -11.68 -43.68
N TYR A 8 -61.07 -12.12 -43.81
CA TYR A 8 -60.60 -13.09 -44.79
C TYR A 8 -60.92 -14.53 -44.38
N GLU A 9 -60.74 -14.85 -43.09
CA GLU A 9 -60.99 -16.20 -42.55
C GLU A 9 -61.46 -16.13 -41.09
N ILE A 10 -62.15 -17.17 -40.62
CA ILE A 10 -62.57 -17.30 -39.22
C ILE A 10 -62.25 -18.71 -38.71
N GLN A 11 -61.36 -18.83 -37.73
CA GLN A 11 -61.00 -20.08 -37.08
C GLN A 11 -61.36 -20.04 -35.58
N GLY A 12 -62.44 -20.74 -35.22
CA GLY A 12 -62.92 -20.83 -33.83
C GLY A 12 -63.23 -19.46 -33.21
N MET A 13 -62.39 -19.03 -32.27
CA MET A 13 -62.47 -17.76 -31.53
C MET A 13 -61.59 -16.64 -32.11
N LYS A 14 -61.00 -16.83 -33.30
CA LYS A 14 -60.16 -15.86 -34.00
C LYS A 14 -60.73 -15.54 -35.38
N ALA A 15 -60.50 -14.31 -35.85
CA ALA A 15 -60.75 -13.89 -37.22
C ALA A 15 -59.44 -13.36 -37.83
N VAL A 16 -59.16 -13.71 -39.08
CA VAL A 16 -58.09 -13.13 -39.89
C VAL A 16 -58.69 -12.01 -40.70
N VAL A 17 -58.09 -10.82 -40.65
CA VAL A 17 -58.58 -9.59 -41.28
C VAL A 17 -57.50 -9.02 -42.18
N LEU A 18 -57.86 -8.73 -43.44
CA LEU A 18 -57.03 -8.02 -44.40
C LEU A 18 -57.33 -6.52 -44.32
N THR A 19 -56.35 -5.69 -43.97
CA THR A 19 -56.51 -4.23 -43.91
C THR A 19 -56.54 -3.59 -45.30
N SER A 20 -56.98 -2.33 -45.38
CA SER A 20 -56.84 -1.51 -46.59
C SER A 20 -55.38 -1.25 -47.00
N GLU A 21 -54.42 -1.51 -46.12
CA GLU A 21 -52.98 -1.37 -46.34
C GLU A 21 -52.32 -2.70 -46.78
N GLY A 22 -53.11 -3.77 -46.93
CA GLY A 22 -52.63 -5.10 -47.35
C GLY A 22 -52.09 -5.99 -46.22
N GLU A 23 -52.19 -5.56 -44.95
CA GLU A 23 -51.75 -6.35 -43.80
C GLU A 23 -52.76 -7.45 -43.45
N PHE A 24 -52.28 -8.66 -43.15
CA PHE A 24 -53.08 -9.71 -42.52
C PHE A 24 -52.90 -9.66 -41.00
N LEU A 25 -53.97 -9.34 -40.28
CA LEU A 25 -54.00 -9.24 -38.82
C LEU A 25 -54.95 -10.30 -38.23
N ILE A 26 -54.61 -10.84 -37.06
CA ILE A 26 -55.46 -11.77 -36.32
C ILE A 26 -56.13 -11.03 -35.19
N ILE A 27 -57.46 -10.98 -35.16
CA ILE A 27 -58.24 -10.36 -34.09
C ILE A 27 -59.09 -11.39 -33.33
N ARG A 28 -59.54 -11.02 -32.12
CA ARG A 28 -60.52 -11.80 -31.36
C ARG A 28 -61.88 -11.79 -32.07
N ARG A 29 -62.46 -12.97 -32.33
CA ARG A 29 -63.76 -13.09 -32.98
C ARG A 29 -64.89 -12.58 -32.08
N ARG A 30 -65.76 -11.72 -32.63
CA ARG A 30 -67.06 -11.33 -32.07
C ARG A 30 -68.19 -12.13 -32.75
N LYS A 31 -69.33 -12.33 -32.08
CA LYS A 31 -70.39 -13.29 -32.52
C LYS A 31 -71.03 -12.94 -33.86
N ASP A 32 -71.03 -11.66 -34.19
CA ASP A 32 -71.55 -11.01 -35.40
C ASP A 32 -70.67 -11.21 -36.65
N MET A 33 -69.39 -11.52 -36.48
CA MET A 33 -68.39 -11.59 -37.56
C MET A 33 -68.63 -12.77 -38.54
N LYS A 34 -68.61 -12.45 -39.84
CA LYS A 34 -68.66 -13.39 -40.97
C LYS A 34 -67.50 -13.15 -41.95
N VAL A 35 -67.11 -14.18 -42.71
CA VAL A 35 -66.13 -14.03 -43.81
C VAL A 35 -66.69 -13.10 -44.90
N GLY A 36 -65.84 -12.26 -45.48
CA GLY A 36 -66.19 -11.24 -46.47
C GLY A 36 -66.77 -9.93 -45.90
N GLN A 37 -67.06 -9.88 -44.60
CA GLN A 37 -67.57 -8.67 -43.94
C GLN A 37 -66.43 -7.69 -43.63
N GLN A 38 -66.64 -6.40 -43.90
CA GLN A 38 -65.78 -5.33 -43.40
C GLN A 38 -66.05 -5.08 -41.91
N VAL A 39 -65.00 -4.94 -41.11
CA VAL A 39 -65.08 -4.79 -39.65
C VAL A 39 -64.15 -3.69 -39.14
N SER A 40 -64.63 -2.95 -38.14
CA SER A 40 -63.84 -2.02 -37.33
C SER A 40 -63.24 -2.74 -36.12
N PHE A 41 -61.97 -2.52 -35.85
CA PHE A 41 -61.26 -3.11 -34.71
C PHE A 41 -60.19 -2.13 -34.20
N GLU A 42 -59.73 -2.33 -32.96
CA GLU A 42 -58.67 -1.51 -32.37
C GLU A 42 -57.37 -2.31 -32.19
N ASN A 43 -56.25 -1.66 -31.89
CA ASN A 43 -54.97 -2.34 -31.71
C ASN A 43 -54.99 -3.37 -30.56
N GLU A 44 -55.92 -3.21 -29.62
CA GLU A 44 -56.18 -4.12 -28.49
C GLU A 44 -57.00 -5.37 -28.86
N ASP A 45 -57.76 -5.35 -29.98
CA ASP A 45 -58.40 -6.54 -30.55
C ASP A 45 -57.37 -7.53 -31.15
N ILE A 46 -56.15 -7.05 -31.45
CA ILE A 46 -55.11 -7.80 -32.19
C ILE A 46 -54.43 -8.84 -31.28
N TYR A 47 -54.45 -10.10 -31.72
CA TYR A 47 -53.94 -11.25 -30.98
C TYR A 47 -52.39 -11.31 -31.00
N ASN A 48 -51.74 -10.60 -30.08
CA ASN A 48 -50.28 -10.52 -30.01
C ASN A 48 -49.65 -11.77 -29.37
N VAL A 49 -48.98 -12.59 -30.19
CA VAL A 49 -48.50 -13.94 -29.81
C VAL A 49 -47.29 -13.93 -28.86
N ARG A 50 -46.60 -12.79 -28.69
CA ARG A 50 -45.33 -12.69 -27.92
C ARG A 50 -45.45 -13.03 -26.42
N GLY A 51 -46.63 -12.92 -25.82
CA GLY A 51 -46.78 -12.93 -24.34
C GLY A 51 -46.66 -14.28 -23.62
N LYS A 52 -46.69 -15.45 -24.30
CA LYS A 52 -46.85 -16.75 -23.60
C LYS A 52 -45.68 -17.76 -23.67
N ARG A 53 -44.63 -17.51 -24.46
CA ARG A 53 -43.42 -18.34 -24.40
C ARG A 53 -42.48 -17.95 -23.25
N PHE A 54 -42.49 -16.68 -22.84
CA PHE A 54 -41.58 -16.17 -21.81
C PHE A 54 -41.85 -16.79 -20.43
N LEU A 55 -43.11 -17.06 -20.06
CA LEU A 55 -43.47 -17.55 -18.72
C LEU A 55 -42.83 -18.91 -18.37
N TYR A 56 -42.82 -19.86 -19.31
CA TYR A 56 -42.26 -21.20 -19.10
C TYR A 56 -40.72 -21.20 -19.12
N VAL A 57 -40.11 -20.35 -19.95
CA VAL A 57 -38.65 -20.15 -19.93
C VAL A 57 -38.22 -19.45 -18.65
N ALA A 58 -38.94 -18.41 -18.21
CA ALA A 58 -38.67 -17.72 -16.95
C ALA A 58 -38.80 -18.64 -15.73
N ALA A 59 -39.74 -19.59 -15.72
CA ALA A 59 -39.84 -20.58 -14.64
C ALA A 59 -38.63 -21.53 -14.58
N ALA A 60 -38.16 -22.04 -15.73
CA ALA A 60 -36.98 -22.92 -15.79
C ALA A 60 -35.65 -22.19 -15.57
N VAL A 61 -35.54 -20.95 -16.05
CA VAL A 61 -34.39 -20.08 -15.75
C VAL A 61 -34.42 -19.63 -14.29
N SER A 62 -35.59 -19.41 -13.68
CA SER A 62 -35.72 -19.07 -12.26
C SER A 62 -35.15 -20.15 -11.35
N SER A 63 -35.40 -21.45 -11.59
CA SER A 63 -34.84 -22.51 -10.76
C SER A 63 -33.32 -22.64 -10.91
N VAL A 64 -32.78 -22.56 -12.14
CA VAL A 64 -31.32 -22.61 -12.38
C VAL A 64 -30.64 -21.35 -11.86
N ALA A 65 -31.22 -20.17 -12.06
CA ALA A 65 -30.71 -18.90 -11.55
C ALA A 65 -30.84 -18.82 -10.02
N ALA A 66 -31.87 -19.39 -9.40
CA ALA A 66 -31.96 -19.48 -7.95
C ALA A 66 -30.88 -20.41 -7.37
N VAL A 67 -30.60 -21.55 -8.01
CA VAL A 67 -29.47 -22.41 -7.60
C VAL A 67 -28.14 -21.70 -7.82
N LEU A 68 -27.94 -21.01 -8.95
CA LEU A 68 -26.72 -20.24 -9.21
C LEU A 68 -26.58 -19.01 -8.30
N VAL A 69 -27.66 -18.36 -7.89
CA VAL A 69 -27.65 -17.24 -6.94
C VAL A 69 -27.46 -17.74 -5.52
N VAL A 70 -28.05 -18.86 -5.10
CA VAL A 70 -27.75 -19.48 -3.79
C VAL A 70 -26.31 -20.00 -3.77
N MET A 71 -25.81 -20.59 -4.87
CA MET A 71 -24.41 -21.01 -4.99
C MET A 71 -23.46 -19.81 -5.05
N PHE A 72 -23.83 -18.72 -5.72
CA PHE A 72 -23.04 -17.48 -5.76
C PHE A 72 -23.08 -16.74 -4.41
N LEU A 73 -24.20 -16.75 -3.68
CA LEU A 73 -24.31 -16.20 -2.32
C LEU A 73 -23.61 -17.08 -1.29
N TYR A 74 -23.59 -18.40 -1.47
CA TYR A 74 -22.80 -19.32 -0.65
C TYR A 74 -21.30 -19.17 -0.93
N PHE A 75 -20.92 -18.99 -2.21
CA PHE A 75 -19.56 -18.67 -2.62
C PHE A 75 -19.13 -17.28 -2.14
N GLN A 76 -19.98 -16.24 -2.26
CA GLN A 76 -19.74 -14.92 -1.66
C GLN A 76 -19.62 -15.03 -0.14
N SER A 77 -20.50 -15.77 0.52
CA SER A 77 -20.44 -16.00 1.97
C SER A 77 -19.08 -16.58 2.36
N ALA A 78 -18.70 -17.72 1.78
CA ALA A 78 -17.43 -18.40 2.05
C ALA A 78 -16.18 -17.57 1.64
N PHE A 79 -16.30 -16.70 0.63
CA PHE A 79 -15.21 -15.85 0.15
C PHE A 79 -15.09 -14.53 0.94
N LEU A 80 -16.17 -14.03 1.54
CA LEU A 80 -16.19 -12.80 2.34
C LEU A 80 -15.94 -13.07 3.84
N SER A 81 -16.43 -14.18 4.39
CA SER A 81 -16.38 -14.47 5.84
C SER A 81 -14.98 -14.78 6.38
N ASN A 82 -14.03 -15.16 5.52
CA ASN A 82 -12.71 -15.65 5.95
C ASN A 82 -11.70 -14.57 6.36
N THR A 83 -12.04 -13.27 6.32
CA THR A 83 -11.10 -12.20 6.71
C THR A 83 -11.32 -11.61 8.10
N ASP A 84 -12.35 -12.07 8.83
CA ASP A 84 -12.72 -11.51 10.14
C ASP A 84 -12.28 -12.39 11.33
N ASN A 85 -11.92 -13.66 11.11
CA ASN A 85 -11.36 -14.55 12.14
C ASN A 85 -9.81 -14.60 12.14
N ILE A 86 -9.13 -13.75 11.36
CA ILE A 86 -7.67 -13.72 11.33
C ILE A 86 -7.16 -12.90 12.52
N TYR A 87 -6.53 -13.57 13.49
CA TYR A 87 -5.86 -12.94 14.63
C TYR A 87 -4.47 -12.40 14.24
N GLY A 88 -3.69 -13.22 13.55
CA GLY A 88 -2.32 -12.88 13.18
C GLY A 88 -1.64 -13.89 12.28
N TYR A 89 -0.32 -13.78 12.21
CA TYR A 89 0.56 -14.52 11.31
C TYR A 89 1.79 -14.99 12.09
N ILE A 90 2.24 -16.21 11.85
CA ILE A 90 3.49 -16.78 12.40
C ILE A 90 4.35 -17.27 11.23
N CYS A 91 5.61 -16.84 11.12
CA CYS A 91 6.52 -17.28 10.07
C CYS A 91 7.69 -18.05 10.69
N VAL A 92 8.00 -19.22 10.11
CA VAL A 92 9.07 -20.13 10.53
C VAL A 92 10.17 -20.10 9.48
N ASP A 93 11.31 -19.53 9.86
CA ASP A 93 12.44 -19.22 8.99
C ASP A 93 13.64 -20.11 9.34
N ILE A 94 13.95 -21.07 8.45
CA ILE A 94 15.06 -22.03 8.58
C ILE A 94 15.93 -22.06 7.31
N ASN A 95 15.34 -21.71 6.16
CA ASN A 95 15.61 -22.30 4.84
C ASN A 95 15.30 -23.81 4.84
N PRO A 96 14.02 -24.23 4.69
CA PRO A 96 12.85 -23.52 4.12
C PRO A 96 12.25 -22.37 4.94
N SER A 97 11.34 -21.60 4.32
CA SER A 97 10.54 -20.57 4.99
C SER A 97 9.03 -20.71 4.70
N VAL A 98 8.20 -20.66 5.74
CA VAL A 98 6.73 -20.88 5.69
C VAL A 98 6.02 -19.91 6.64
N GLU A 99 4.95 -19.26 6.15
CA GLU A 99 4.02 -18.47 6.95
C GLU A 99 2.74 -19.26 7.25
N LEU A 100 2.25 -19.13 8.48
CA LEU A 100 0.99 -19.64 9.00
C LEU A 100 0.06 -18.46 9.29
N VAL A 101 -1.17 -18.50 8.80
CA VAL A 101 -2.24 -17.57 9.20
C VAL A 101 -3.01 -18.22 10.33
N ILE A 102 -3.25 -17.51 11.44
CA ILE A 102 -3.89 -18.07 12.63
C ILE A 102 -5.12 -17.29 13.09
N ASP A 103 -6.02 -18.01 13.77
CA ASP A 103 -7.18 -17.44 14.45
C ASP A 103 -6.94 -17.16 15.95
N GLU A 104 -7.97 -16.60 16.60
CA GLU A 104 -7.95 -16.21 18.02
C GLU A 104 -7.85 -17.39 18.98
N THR A 105 -8.01 -18.63 18.50
CA THR A 105 -7.78 -19.87 19.25
C THR A 105 -6.42 -20.49 18.95
N CYS A 106 -5.54 -19.75 18.25
CA CYS A 106 -4.24 -20.18 17.77
C CYS A 106 -4.31 -21.40 16.84
N ARG A 107 -5.40 -21.54 16.07
CA ARG A 107 -5.55 -22.57 15.02
C ARG A 107 -5.10 -22.04 13.67
N VAL A 108 -4.49 -22.90 12.86
CA VAL A 108 -3.99 -22.56 11.53
C VAL A 108 -5.14 -22.54 10.50
N LEU A 109 -5.41 -21.34 9.97
CA LEU A 109 -6.41 -21.08 8.93
C LEU A 109 -5.86 -21.28 7.51
N GLU A 110 -4.57 -20.98 7.30
CA GLU A 110 -3.91 -21.03 6.00
C GLU A 110 -2.40 -21.26 6.19
N VAL A 111 -1.76 -21.93 5.22
CA VAL A 111 -0.31 -22.14 5.18
C VAL A 111 0.23 -21.64 3.84
N ARG A 112 1.20 -20.72 3.89
CA ARG A 112 1.79 -20.06 2.73
C ARG A 112 3.29 -20.33 2.66
N PRO A 113 3.81 -21.05 1.65
CA PRO A 113 5.25 -21.15 1.45
C PRO A 113 5.80 -19.77 1.07
N GLN A 114 6.91 -19.36 1.69
CA GLN A 114 7.60 -18.10 1.37
C GLN A 114 8.75 -18.31 0.38
N ASN A 115 9.19 -19.54 0.19
CA ASN A 115 10.15 -19.93 -0.84
C ASN A 115 9.89 -21.36 -1.38
N LYS A 116 10.60 -21.73 -2.45
CA LYS A 116 10.46 -23.03 -3.14
C LYS A 116 10.76 -24.25 -2.26
N ASP A 117 11.61 -24.08 -1.24
CA ASP A 117 11.87 -25.15 -0.27
C ASP A 117 10.71 -25.27 0.73
N GLY A 118 10.05 -24.15 1.06
CA GLY A 118 8.78 -24.14 1.80
C GLY A 118 7.66 -24.89 1.09
N GLU A 119 7.53 -24.75 -0.24
CA GLU A 119 6.59 -25.54 -1.05
C GLU A 119 6.83 -27.05 -0.90
N GLN A 120 8.10 -27.48 -0.94
CA GLN A 120 8.49 -28.88 -0.77
C GLN A 120 8.26 -29.38 0.67
N LEU A 121 8.51 -28.53 1.68
CA LEU A 121 8.30 -28.86 3.08
C LEU A 121 6.82 -29.15 3.38
N ILE A 122 5.90 -28.29 2.93
CA ILE A 122 4.47 -28.42 3.26
C ILE A 122 3.73 -29.44 2.38
N SER A 123 4.33 -29.87 1.27
CA SER A 123 3.71 -30.77 0.30
C SER A 123 3.20 -32.08 0.93
N GLY A 124 1.89 -32.32 0.84
CA GLY A 124 1.26 -33.50 1.42
C GLY A 124 1.15 -33.51 2.95
N LEU A 125 1.21 -32.35 3.62
CA LEU A 125 0.80 -32.22 5.02
C LEU A 125 -0.63 -31.67 5.14
N GLU A 126 -1.41 -32.25 6.04
CA GLU A 126 -2.68 -31.68 6.51
C GLU A 126 -2.38 -30.78 7.72
N LEU A 127 -2.32 -29.46 7.51
CA LEU A 127 -1.91 -28.48 8.55
C LEU A 127 -3.02 -27.54 9.03
N LEU A 128 -4.16 -27.52 8.34
CA LEU A 128 -5.29 -26.65 8.68
C LEU A 128 -6.06 -27.18 9.89
N ASP A 129 -6.67 -26.29 10.68
CA ASP A 129 -7.41 -26.57 11.93
C ASP A 129 -6.59 -27.29 13.03
N LYS A 130 -5.26 -27.39 12.87
CA LYS A 130 -4.33 -27.76 13.94
C LYS A 130 -3.95 -26.53 14.77
N ASN A 131 -3.56 -26.75 16.03
CA ASN A 131 -2.94 -25.71 16.85
C ASN A 131 -1.55 -25.33 16.28
N VAL A 132 -1.21 -24.05 16.31
CA VAL A 132 0.00 -23.51 15.68
C VAL A 132 1.29 -24.06 16.31
N GLU A 133 1.34 -24.37 17.61
CA GLU A 133 2.52 -24.99 18.22
C GLU A 133 2.77 -26.40 17.68
N ASP A 134 1.70 -27.18 17.47
CA ASP A 134 1.78 -28.51 16.87
C ASP A 134 2.32 -28.41 15.44
N VAL A 135 1.80 -27.46 14.65
CA VAL A 135 2.22 -27.23 13.26
C VAL A 135 3.67 -26.74 13.15
N VAL A 136 4.09 -25.78 13.98
CA VAL A 136 5.49 -25.31 13.98
C VAL A 136 6.44 -26.45 14.39
N TYR A 137 6.06 -27.25 15.39
CA TYR A 137 6.83 -28.43 15.79
C TYR A 137 6.91 -29.48 14.67
N GLU A 138 5.81 -29.73 13.94
CA GLU A 138 5.76 -30.65 12.80
C GLU A 138 6.63 -30.16 11.62
N LEU A 139 6.56 -28.87 11.26
CA LEU A 139 7.37 -28.24 10.22
C LEU A 139 8.87 -28.32 10.52
N ILE A 140 9.28 -28.06 11.76
CA ILE A 140 10.69 -28.09 12.17
C ILE A 140 11.22 -29.53 12.12
N ASN A 141 10.50 -30.50 12.69
CA ASN A 141 10.91 -31.91 12.64
C ASN A 141 10.98 -32.44 11.19
N ARG A 142 10.07 -32.02 10.31
CA ARG A 142 10.13 -32.39 8.88
C ARG A 142 11.26 -31.68 8.13
N SER A 143 11.64 -30.47 8.52
CA SER A 143 12.80 -29.76 7.95
C SER A 143 14.12 -30.47 8.27
N ILE A 144 14.22 -31.08 9.46
CA ILE A 144 15.34 -31.98 9.81
C ILE A 144 15.30 -33.24 8.95
N SER A 145 14.15 -33.93 8.85
CA SER A 145 14.06 -35.22 8.14
C SER A 145 14.23 -35.11 6.62
N PHE A 146 13.96 -33.95 6.02
CA PHE A 146 14.21 -33.66 4.61
C PHE A 146 15.67 -33.25 4.33
N GLY A 147 16.51 -33.12 5.35
CA GLY A 147 17.94 -32.79 5.19
C GLY A 147 18.24 -31.33 4.86
N PHE A 148 17.23 -30.44 4.85
CA PHE A 148 17.43 -28.99 4.79
C PHE A 148 18.32 -28.50 5.94
N VAL A 149 18.18 -29.13 7.12
CA VAL A 149 19.03 -28.90 8.29
C VAL A 149 20.09 -30.01 8.38
N LYS A 150 21.35 -29.69 8.06
CA LYS A 150 22.46 -30.66 8.06
C LYS A 150 22.80 -31.17 9.47
N ALA A 151 23.42 -32.35 9.55
CA ALA A 151 23.81 -32.95 10.83
C ALA A 151 25.04 -32.25 11.44
N ASP A 152 25.92 -31.77 10.58
CA ASP A 152 27.28 -31.25 10.82
C ASP A 152 27.31 -29.86 11.45
N ASP A 153 26.20 -29.12 11.40
CA ASP A 153 26.08 -27.75 11.92
C ASP A 153 25.83 -27.76 13.43
N ASN A 154 26.81 -27.27 14.19
CA ASN A 154 26.79 -27.26 15.65
C ASN A 154 25.91 -26.14 16.27
N ARG A 155 25.34 -25.20 15.50
CA ARG A 155 24.43 -24.16 16.02
C ARG A 155 23.30 -23.82 15.04
N LYS A 156 22.38 -24.76 14.85
CA LYS A 156 21.19 -24.63 13.98
C LYS A 156 20.24 -23.57 14.54
N ILE A 157 20.17 -22.39 13.91
CA ILE A 157 19.25 -21.33 14.34
C ILE A 157 17.93 -21.44 13.57
N VAL A 158 16.82 -21.54 14.31
CA VAL A 158 15.47 -21.37 13.78
C VAL A 158 14.97 -20.00 14.20
N LEU A 159 14.55 -19.18 13.24
CA LEU A 159 13.87 -17.91 13.51
C LEU A 159 12.36 -18.15 13.44
N ILE A 160 11.65 -17.70 14.48
CA ILE A 160 10.18 -17.72 14.53
C ILE A 160 9.74 -16.27 14.72
N SER A 161 8.96 -15.76 13.78
CA SER A 161 8.46 -14.39 13.81
C SER A 161 6.93 -14.37 13.87
N GLY A 162 6.36 -13.35 14.49
CA GLY A 162 4.91 -13.22 14.63
C GLY A 162 4.42 -11.78 14.47
N ALA A 163 3.26 -11.60 13.84
CA ALA A 163 2.63 -10.28 13.66
C ALA A 163 1.10 -10.36 13.76
N LEU A 164 0.47 -9.38 14.41
CA LEU A 164 -0.99 -9.25 14.47
C LEU A 164 -1.61 -8.86 13.13
N ASN A 165 -2.91 -9.10 12.97
CA ASN A 165 -3.71 -8.58 11.86
C ASN A 165 -4.07 -7.10 12.05
N ASP A 166 -4.02 -6.29 10.98
CA ASP A 166 -4.26 -4.85 11.07
C ASP A 166 -5.63 -4.46 11.65
N LYS A 167 -6.69 -5.26 11.36
CA LYS A 167 -8.04 -5.03 11.90
C LYS A 167 -8.11 -5.06 13.44
N ARG A 168 -7.11 -5.62 14.14
CA ARG A 168 -7.01 -5.63 15.61
C ARG A 168 -6.43 -4.33 16.19
N ASN A 169 -5.64 -3.58 15.41
CA ASN A 169 -4.89 -2.41 15.88
C ASN A 169 -5.72 -1.14 16.16
N GLU A 170 -7.04 -1.15 15.94
CA GLU A 170 -7.89 0.05 15.97
C GLU A 170 -8.17 0.60 17.38
N LEU A 171 -8.01 -0.22 18.43
CA LEU A 171 -8.28 0.15 19.82
C LEU A 171 -7.04 -0.07 20.70
N LYS A 172 -6.40 1.02 21.17
CA LYS A 172 -5.13 0.99 21.92
C LYS A 172 -5.09 -0.05 23.06
N THR A 173 -6.08 -0.03 23.95
CA THR A 173 -6.14 -0.94 25.11
C THR A 173 -6.40 -2.40 24.72
N LYS A 174 -6.93 -2.65 23.53
CA LYS A 174 -7.04 -4.02 22.99
C LYS A 174 -5.72 -4.45 22.36
N LYS A 175 -5.09 -3.56 21.58
CA LYS A 175 -3.78 -3.78 20.96
C LYS A 175 -2.70 -4.15 21.97
N GLU A 176 -2.62 -3.46 23.10
CA GLU A 176 -1.62 -3.74 24.15
C GLU A 176 -1.78 -5.17 24.73
N ASN A 177 -3.01 -5.70 24.81
CA ASN A 177 -3.26 -7.09 25.18
C ASN A 177 -2.95 -8.07 24.03
N ASP A 178 -3.47 -7.80 22.82
CA ASP A 178 -3.23 -8.66 21.64
C ASP A 178 -1.71 -8.81 21.37
N GLU A 179 -0.89 -7.76 21.56
CA GLU A 179 0.57 -7.81 21.40
C GLU A 179 1.28 -8.61 22.50
N ALA A 180 0.74 -8.61 23.73
CA ALA A 180 1.24 -9.44 24.83
C ALA A 180 0.90 -10.92 24.62
N GLU A 181 -0.34 -11.23 24.22
CA GLU A 181 -0.82 -12.58 23.90
C GLU A 181 -0.01 -13.20 22.74
N LEU A 182 0.27 -12.43 21.69
CA LEU A 182 1.15 -12.88 20.59
C LEU A 182 2.58 -13.15 21.05
N THR A 183 3.09 -12.37 22.00
CA THR A 183 4.44 -12.57 22.55
C THR A 183 4.50 -13.82 23.43
N GLU A 184 3.48 -14.05 24.28
CA GLU A 184 3.33 -15.29 25.06
C GLU A 184 3.21 -16.52 24.14
N LEU A 185 2.47 -16.43 23.03
CA LEU A 185 2.39 -17.48 22.02
C LEU A 185 3.76 -17.81 21.41
N LEU A 186 4.54 -16.79 21.02
CA LEU A 186 5.89 -16.99 20.48
C LEU A 186 6.83 -17.65 21.51
N ASP A 187 6.75 -17.26 22.78
CA ASP A 187 7.55 -17.85 23.86
C ASP A 187 7.11 -19.29 24.21
N ASN A 188 5.81 -19.61 24.12
CA ASN A 188 5.31 -20.99 24.27
C ASN A 188 5.79 -21.90 23.13
N ILE A 189 5.68 -21.44 21.87
CA ILE A 189 6.25 -22.14 20.70
C ILE A 189 7.76 -22.36 20.91
N LYS A 190 8.49 -21.32 21.33
CA LYS A 190 9.92 -21.39 21.62
C LYS A 190 10.26 -22.41 22.72
N ALA A 191 9.59 -22.34 23.87
CA ALA A 191 9.79 -23.25 25.00
C ALA A 191 9.39 -24.71 24.71
N ARG A 192 8.64 -24.94 23.63
CA ARG A 192 8.34 -26.28 23.08
C ARG A 192 9.41 -26.75 22.09
N VAL A 193 9.89 -25.86 21.22
CA VAL A 193 10.85 -26.18 20.14
C VAL A 193 12.31 -26.24 20.63
N ASP A 194 12.71 -25.46 21.64
CA ASP A 194 14.04 -25.55 22.30
C ASP A 194 14.26 -26.91 23.01
N ARG A 195 13.28 -27.83 22.98
CA ARG A 195 13.39 -29.23 23.43
C ARG A 195 13.91 -30.17 22.34
N ILE A 196 14.11 -29.69 21.11
CA ILE A 196 14.66 -30.46 19.99
C ILE A 196 16.19 -30.30 20.00
N ASP A 197 16.91 -31.43 20.10
CA ASP A 197 18.36 -31.43 20.24
C ASP A 197 19.08 -30.65 19.12
N ASN A 198 20.03 -29.79 19.54
CA ASN A 198 20.88 -28.94 18.70
C ASN A 198 20.17 -27.80 17.94
N ILE A 199 18.89 -27.53 18.22
CA ILE A 199 18.19 -26.33 17.72
C ILE A 199 18.28 -25.19 18.72
N LYS A 200 18.50 -23.96 18.23
CA LYS A 200 18.39 -22.71 18.98
C LYS A 200 17.31 -21.84 18.36
N VAL A 201 16.20 -21.61 19.07
CA VAL A 201 15.14 -20.72 18.59
C VAL A 201 15.47 -19.25 18.91
N ARG A 202 15.35 -18.36 17.92
CA ARG A 202 15.19 -16.91 18.11
C ARG A 202 13.74 -16.53 17.79
N THR A 203 13.10 -15.78 18.68
CA THR A 203 11.76 -15.18 18.48
C THR A 203 11.87 -13.71 18.10
N ILE A 204 10.96 -13.22 17.25
CA ILE A 204 10.81 -11.78 16.90
C ILE A 204 9.31 -11.45 16.76
N THR A 205 8.80 -10.54 17.58
CA THR A 205 7.50 -9.89 17.34
C THR A 205 7.70 -8.76 16.33
N ALA A 206 6.97 -8.81 15.22
CA ALA A 206 6.99 -7.82 14.14
C ALA A 206 5.65 -7.07 14.11
N THR A 207 5.65 -5.79 13.75
CA THR A 207 4.38 -5.09 13.51
C THR A 207 3.73 -5.59 12.22
N SER A 208 2.40 -5.49 12.11
CA SER A 208 1.67 -5.79 10.86
C SER A 208 2.20 -4.95 9.68
N ARG A 209 2.76 -3.77 9.95
CA ARG A 209 3.44 -2.94 8.96
C ARG A 209 4.78 -3.54 8.51
N GLU A 210 5.65 -3.97 9.43
CA GLU A 210 6.89 -4.66 9.06
C GLU A 210 6.59 -5.91 8.23
N ARG A 211 5.58 -6.71 8.61
CA ARG A 211 5.15 -7.86 7.81
C ARG A 211 4.69 -7.44 6.41
N LYS A 212 3.87 -6.38 6.29
CA LYS A 212 3.43 -5.85 5.00
C LYS A 212 4.56 -5.28 4.15
N ASP A 213 5.59 -4.70 4.76
CA ASP A 213 6.74 -4.17 4.05
C ASP A 213 7.69 -5.32 3.62
N ALA A 214 7.91 -6.34 4.46
CA ALA A 214 8.66 -7.56 4.13
C ALA A 214 8.13 -8.27 2.87
N LEU A 215 6.81 -8.47 2.79
CA LEU A 215 6.15 -9.11 1.65
C LEU A 215 6.35 -8.36 0.31
N LYS A 216 6.56 -7.04 0.33
CA LYS A 216 6.86 -6.24 -0.88
C LYS A 216 8.27 -6.52 -1.40
N TYR A 217 9.19 -6.88 -0.51
CA TYR A 217 10.59 -7.18 -0.81
C TYR A 217 10.83 -8.68 -1.06
N GLY A 218 9.79 -9.51 -1.08
CA GLY A 218 9.92 -10.97 -1.19
C GLY A 218 10.60 -11.62 0.02
N LEU A 219 10.61 -10.94 1.18
CA LEU A 219 11.20 -11.43 2.41
C LEU A 219 10.13 -11.93 3.38
N SER A 220 10.47 -12.94 4.17
CA SER A 220 9.76 -13.23 5.40
C SER A 220 9.88 -12.07 6.38
N MET A 221 8.86 -11.88 7.21
CA MET A 221 8.89 -10.81 8.23
C MET A 221 10.06 -10.97 9.21
N GLY A 222 10.47 -12.21 9.52
CA GLY A 222 11.68 -12.50 10.29
C GLY A 222 12.94 -11.92 9.65
N LYS A 223 13.21 -12.22 8.36
CA LYS A 223 14.34 -11.64 7.62
C LYS A 223 14.28 -10.12 7.55
N TYR A 224 13.09 -9.55 7.35
CA TYR A 224 12.94 -8.09 7.25
C TYR A 224 13.18 -7.38 8.60
N CYS A 225 12.74 -7.93 9.72
CA CYS A 225 13.07 -7.38 11.04
C CYS A 225 14.58 -7.47 11.35
N LEU A 226 15.25 -8.57 10.96
CA LEU A 226 16.71 -8.66 11.05
C LEU A 226 17.43 -7.64 10.14
N TYR A 227 16.85 -7.31 8.98
CA TYR A 227 17.37 -6.27 8.09
C TYR A 227 17.27 -4.88 8.73
N LEU A 228 16.13 -4.56 9.37
CA LEU A 228 15.98 -3.31 10.13
C LEU A 228 16.96 -3.24 11.30
N GLU A 229 17.14 -4.33 12.07
CA GLU A 229 18.15 -4.43 13.14
C GLU A 229 19.56 -4.13 12.60
N ALA A 230 19.90 -4.54 11.38
CA ALA A 230 21.20 -4.26 10.78
C ALA A 230 21.36 -2.79 10.34
N GLN A 231 20.29 -2.16 9.84
CA GLN A 231 20.29 -0.74 9.47
C GLN A 231 20.46 0.16 10.71
N GLU A 232 19.81 -0.16 11.83
CA GLU A 232 19.98 0.57 13.11
C GLU A 232 21.42 0.51 13.66
N LEU A 233 22.17 -0.54 13.32
CA LEU A 233 23.58 -0.73 13.69
C LEU A 233 24.56 -0.05 12.69
N ASN A 234 24.08 0.89 11.86
CA ASN A 234 24.80 1.52 10.74
C ASN A 234 25.36 0.51 9.71
N GLY A 235 24.79 -0.69 9.63
CA GLY A 235 25.25 -1.75 8.75
C GLY A 235 24.86 -1.50 7.30
N SER A 236 25.86 -1.31 6.42
CA SER A 236 25.66 -1.34 4.97
C SER A 236 25.37 -2.78 4.51
N ILE A 237 24.12 -3.19 4.62
CA ILE A 237 23.57 -4.44 4.08
C ILE A 237 22.39 -4.10 3.16
N THR A 238 22.40 -4.62 1.95
CA THR A 238 21.30 -4.42 0.98
C THR A 238 20.15 -5.41 1.21
N ILE A 239 18.97 -5.11 0.66
CA ILE A 239 17.81 -6.02 0.72
C ILE A 239 18.11 -7.31 -0.07
N ASP A 240 18.80 -7.19 -1.21
CA ASP A 240 19.21 -8.31 -2.06
C ASP A 240 20.20 -9.24 -1.33
N GLU A 241 21.17 -8.67 -0.60
CA GLU A 241 22.05 -9.41 0.32
C GLU A 241 21.26 -10.23 1.36
N VAL A 242 20.19 -9.66 1.92
CA VAL A 242 19.35 -10.34 2.93
C VAL A 242 18.48 -11.44 2.34
N HIS A 243 18.05 -11.29 1.09
CA HIS A 243 17.31 -12.34 0.39
C HIS A 243 18.12 -13.65 0.32
N ASP A 244 19.41 -13.56 -0.03
CA ASP A 244 20.26 -14.73 -0.27
C ASP A 244 21.01 -15.25 0.98
N MET A 245 21.22 -14.43 2.03
CA MET A 245 21.87 -14.89 3.28
C MET A 245 21.02 -15.89 4.07
N SER A 246 21.66 -16.85 4.77
CA SER A 246 20.94 -17.71 5.72
C SER A 246 20.62 -16.96 7.02
N ILE A 247 19.66 -17.49 7.78
CA ILE A 247 19.30 -16.96 9.11
C ILE A 247 20.49 -17.01 10.07
N SER A 248 21.31 -18.06 10.00
CA SER A 248 22.53 -18.20 10.80
C SER A 248 23.56 -17.11 10.44
N ASP A 249 23.89 -16.95 9.15
CA ASP A 249 24.85 -15.94 8.69
C ASP A 249 24.41 -14.52 9.08
N MET A 250 23.12 -14.23 8.90
CA MET A 250 22.55 -12.93 9.20
C MET A 250 22.61 -12.60 10.69
N ILE A 251 22.34 -13.58 11.56
CA ILE A 251 22.44 -13.40 13.01
C ILE A 251 23.89 -13.31 13.48
N GLU A 252 24.83 -14.05 12.89
CA GLU A 252 26.26 -13.89 13.22
C GLU A 252 26.82 -12.53 12.73
N LYS A 253 26.41 -12.05 11.54
CA LYS A 253 26.75 -10.71 11.02
C LYS A 253 26.23 -9.60 11.95
N LEU A 254 25.00 -9.75 12.46
CA LEU A 254 24.40 -8.83 13.45
C LEU A 254 25.14 -8.83 14.79
N GLU A 255 25.51 -9.99 15.35
CA GLU A 255 26.27 -10.03 16.60
C GLU A 255 27.69 -9.45 16.44
N GLN A 256 28.32 -9.62 15.28
CA GLN A 256 29.60 -8.97 14.96
C GLN A 256 29.46 -7.43 14.92
N MET A 257 28.40 -6.90 14.31
CA MET A 257 28.11 -5.45 14.32
C MET A 257 27.90 -4.91 15.74
N LYS A 258 27.14 -5.63 16.58
CA LYS A 258 26.91 -5.28 17.99
C LYS A 258 28.18 -5.34 18.86
N LEU A 259 29.16 -6.16 18.50
CA LEU A 259 30.46 -6.22 19.17
C LEU A 259 31.33 -5.01 18.77
N ALA A 260 31.45 -4.72 17.48
CA ALA A 260 32.22 -3.56 16.99
C ALA A 260 31.76 -2.24 17.62
N LEU A 261 30.45 -2.02 17.73
CA LEU A 261 29.87 -0.82 18.35
C LEU A 261 30.16 -0.71 19.86
N LYS A 262 30.41 -1.82 20.58
CA LYS A 262 30.81 -1.81 22.00
C LYS A 262 32.30 -1.51 22.17
N ASP A 263 33.13 -1.94 21.23
CA ASP A 263 34.56 -1.63 21.23
C ASP A 263 34.81 -0.15 20.91
N GLU A 264 34.05 0.46 19.98
CA GLU A 264 34.12 1.91 19.73
C GLU A 264 33.56 2.77 20.87
N ALA A 265 32.56 2.25 21.62
CA ALA A 265 32.01 2.93 22.81
C ALA A 265 32.95 2.92 24.04
N SER A 266 34.07 2.18 23.98
CA SER A 266 35.01 2.07 25.09
C SER A 266 36.04 3.22 25.09
N PRO A 267 36.11 4.07 26.13
CA PRO A 267 36.96 5.25 26.11
C PRO A 267 38.46 4.89 26.15
N LYS A 268 39.19 5.25 25.09
CA LYS A 268 40.66 5.20 25.06
C LYS A 268 41.25 6.17 26.08
N LEU A 269 41.54 5.66 27.28
CA LEU A 269 42.31 6.36 28.31
C LEU A 269 43.65 6.84 27.74
N GLN A 270 43.87 8.15 27.77
CA GLN A 270 45.14 8.76 27.42
C GLN A 270 46.20 8.39 28.47
N THR A 271 47.14 7.53 28.13
CA THR A 271 48.32 7.28 28.95
C THR A 271 49.36 8.37 28.72
N THR A 272 49.46 9.30 29.67
CA THR A 272 50.55 10.30 29.73
C THR A 272 51.92 9.61 29.68
N PRO A 273 52.88 10.08 28.87
CA PRO A 273 54.20 9.46 28.78
C PRO A 273 55.03 9.76 30.05
N THR A 274 55.50 8.69 30.70
CA THR A 274 56.57 8.76 31.70
C THR A 274 57.85 8.25 31.06
N LEU A 275 58.86 9.11 30.94
CA LEU A 275 60.18 8.73 30.41
C LEU A 275 61.25 8.87 31.50
N GLY A 276 61.84 7.75 31.90
CA GLY A 276 63.16 7.72 32.55
C GLY A 276 64.27 7.70 31.49
N GLY A 277 65.52 7.81 31.94
CA GLY A 277 66.70 7.72 31.05
C GLY A 277 66.84 6.35 30.35
N GLU A 278 67.77 6.19 29.41
CA GLU A 278 69.02 6.96 29.27
C GLU A 278 69.56 7.02 27.81
N THR A 279 70.36 8.06 27.52
CA THR A 279 71.45 8.20 26.51
C THR A 279 71.30 7.64 25.05
N ALA A 280 71.75 8.31 23.97
CA ALA A 280 72.65 9.46 23.81
C ALA A 280 72.35 10.33 22.55
N GLN A 281 73.16 11.38 22.35
CA GLN A 281 73.20 12.35 21.22
C GLN A 281 73.65 11.67 19.88
N ILE A 282 73.67 12.29 18.67
CA ILE A 282 73.96 13.69 18.27
C ILE A 282 73.24 14.12 16.95
N SER A 283 72.88 15.41 16.88
CA SER A 283 72.54 16.32 15.73
C SER A 283 73.44 16.28 14.46
N PRO A 284 73.15 17.04 13.37
CA PRO A 284 71.89 17.69 12.87
C PRO A 284 71.68 17.54 11.32
N GLU A 285 70.90 18.45 10.71
CA GLU A 285 70.82 18.82 9.27
C GLU A 285 70.10 17.85 8.30
N SER A 286 69.34 18.31 7.28
CA SER A 286 68.82 19.65 6.96
C SER A 286 67.54 19.57 6.08
N MET A 287 66.77 20.66 5.97
CA MET A 287 65.68 20.82 4.99
C MET A 287 65.90 22.07 4.11
N GLN A 288 66.17 21.86 2.82
CA GLN A 288 66.11 22.82 1.71
C GLN A 288 65.80 22.03 0.43
N HIS A 289 65.21 22.55 -0.66
CA HIS A 289 64.78 23.91 -1.03
C HIS A 289 63.54 23.75 -1.97
N SER A 290 62.48 24.57 -1.88
CA SER A 290 62.21 25.77 -2.73
C SER A 290 61.84 25.45 -4.20
N THR A 291 61.05 26.25 -4.94
CA THR A 291 61.04 27.73 -5.02
C THR A 291 59.67 28.40 -5.23
N VAL A 292 59.68 29.72 -4.97
CA VAL A 292 58.62 30.75 -5.09
C VAL A 292 59.18 31.84 -6.04
N PRO A 293 58.40 32.47 -6.96
CA PRO A 293 57.89 33.85 -6.72
C PRO A 293 56.52 34.18 -7.38
N GLY A 294 55.81 35.26 -7.01
CA GLY A 294 56.14 36.32 -6.04
C GLY A 294 55.00 37.33 -5.78
N LEU A 295 55.33 38.45 -5.11
CA LEU A 295 54.47 39.58 -4.67
C LEU A 295 55.03 40.92 -5.27
N PRO A 296 54.51 42.15 -5.00
CA PRO A 296 53.50 42.63 -4.02
C PRO A 296 52.26 43.27 -4.74
N GLU A 297 51.40 44.22 -4.29
CA GLU A 297 51.39 45.28 -3.25
C GLU A 297 49.98 45.56 -2.62
N THR A 298 49.95 46.50 -1.66
CA THR A 298 48.85 47.13 -0.88
C THR A 298 48.17 48.35 -1.59
N PRO A 299 47.21 49.15 -1.02
CA PRO A 299 46.59 49.17 0.33
C PRO A 299 45.04 49.39 0.48
N SER A 300 44.51 48.96 1.63
CA SER A 300 43.55 49.59 2.58
C SER A 300 42.47 50.66 2.21
N SER A 301 41.21 50.37 2.58
CA SER A 301 40.19 51.28 3.21
C SER A 301 39.01 50.42 3.73
N SER A 302 38.68 50.39 5.02
CA SER A 302 37.77 51.26 5.81
C SER A 302 36.26 51.08 5.46
N GLU A 303 35.29 51.09 6.41
CA GLU A 303 35.33 51.32 7.86
C GLU A 303 34.17 50.60 8.62
N LYS A 304 34.21 50.56 9.96
CA LYS A 304 33.13 50.09 10.86
C LYS A 304 32.55 51.26 11.68
N THR A 305 31.24 51.30 11.89
CA THR A 305 30.60 52.30 12.79
C THR A 305 29.59 51.67 13.78
N ILE A 306 30.09 51.43 15.01
CA ILE A 306 29.55 51.62 16.38
C ILE A 306 28.03 51.42 16.73
N ALA A 307 27.80 50.86 17.93
CA ALA A 307 26.56 50.91 18.76
C ALA A 307 26.75 51.99 19.90
N PRO A 308 26.35 51.82 21.19
CA PRO A 308 25.13 51.30 21.86
C PRO A 308 24.18 52.46 22.37
N THR A 309 23.60 52.67 23.59
CA THR A 309 23.69 52.11 24.98
C THR A 309 22.53 52.54 25.94
N LEU A 310 21.79 51.58 26.55
CA LEU A 310 21.03 51.64 27.85
C LEU A 310 19.96 52.77 28.07
N HIS A 311 19.11 52.85 29.12
CA HIS A 311 18.78 52.12 30.39
C HIS A 311 17.21 52.04 30.51
N GLY A 312 16.53 51.34 31.44
CA GLY A 312 16.88 50.47 32.58
C GLY A 312 15.62 50.06 33.42
N THR A 313 15.75 49.07 34.32
CA THR A 313 14.73 48.50 35.25
C THR A 313 14.82 49.10 36.67
N PRO A 314 14.00 48.72 37.71
CA PRO A 314 12.86 47.77 37.81
C PRO A 314 11.58 48.33 38.53
N GLY A 315 10.53 47.49 38.66
CA GLY A 315 9.41 47.70 39.61
C GLY A 315 8.48 46.47 39.75
N VAL A 316 8.32 45.96 40.98
CA VAL A 316 7.55 44.76 41.45
C VAL A 316 7.17 45.07 42.91
N PRO A 317 5.97 44.76 43.48
CA PRO A 317 5.12 43.55 43.34
C PRO A 317 3.67 43.91 42.85
N ASP A 318 2.62 43.06 42.82
CA ASP A 318 2.20 41.96 43.70
C ASP A 318 1.58 40.72 43.02
N GLU A 319 1.59 39.63 43.77
CA GLU A 319 1.17 38.28 43.38
C GLU A 319 -0.26 37.96 43.88
N LYS A 320 -1.16 37.50 42.99
CA LYS A 320 -2.18 36.52 43.39
C LYS A 320 -2.81 35.71 42.26
N THR A 321 -2.82 34.40 42.46
CA THR A 321 -3.37 33.36 41.60
C THR A 321 -4.90 33.35 41.59
N LEU A 322 -5.51 33.07 40.42
CA LEU A 322 -6.82 32.42 40.30
C LEU A 322 -6.89 31.61 39.00
N GLN A 323 -7.80 30.62 38.95
CA GLN A 323 -7.88 29.60 37.90
C GLN A 323 -8.63 30.07 36.63
N PRO A 324 -8.45 29.41 35.47
CA PRO A 324 -9.15 29.75 34.23
C PRO A 324 -10.64 29.39 34.29
N SER A 325 -11.50 30.36 34.03
CA SER A 325 -12.94 30.16 33.84
C SER A 325 -13.28 29.90 32.37
N THR A 326 -13.98 28.81 32.08
CA THR A 326 -14.53 28.53 30.73
C THR A 326 -15.68 29.47 30.40
N PRO A 327 -15.70 30.12 29.21
CA PRO A 327 -16.89 30.74 28.64
C PRO A 327 -17.45 29.89 27.50
N THR A 328 -18.67 29.38 27.67
CA THR A 328 -19.49 28.88 26.57
C THR A 328 -20.46 29.99 26.16
N GLU A 329 -20.49 30.37 24.88
CA GLU A 329 -21.66 30.24 23.98
C GLU A 329 -21.63 31.23 22.80
N SER A 330 -22.18 30.78 21.66
CA SER A 330 -22.66 31.54 20.48
C SER A 330 -21.77 32.62 19.82
N SER A 331 -21.42 32.35 18.55
CA SER A 331 -21.75 33.29 17.47
C SER A 331 -22.05 32.52 16.19
N GLU A 332 -23.02 32.99 15.40
CA GLU A 332 -23.35 32.41 14.09
C GLU A 332 -22.24 32.73 13.07
N TYR A 333 -21.79 31.72 12.33
CA TYR A 333 -21.08 31.92 11.07
C TYR A 333 -21.68 31.01 10.00
N VAL A 334 -22.17 31.64 8.93
CA VAL A 334 -22.48 30.93 7.68
C VAL A 334 -21.15 30.44 7.10
N GLN A 335 -20.82 29.17 7.36
CA GLN A 335 -19.70 28.50 6.73
C GLN A 335 -20.05 28.27 5.26
N ASP A 336 -19.47 29.07 4.37
CA ASP A 336 -19.41 28.72 2.95
C ASP A 336 -18.59 27.44 2.77
N GLY A 337 -18.96 26.64 1.77
CA GLY A 337 -18.42 25.29 1.56
C GLY A 337 -17.00 25.33 1.02
N THR A 338 -16.01 25.20 1.90
CA THR A 338 -14.60 25.18 1.50
C THR A 338 -14.12 23.75 1.26
N LYS A 339 -13.86 23.41 -0.01
CA LYS A 339 -13.16 22.19 -0.41
C LYS A 339 -11.69 22.49 -0.65
N GLY A 340 -10.81 21.88 0.13
CA GLY A 340 -9.36 22.04 0.03
C GLY A 340 -8.65 20.69 0.00
N LEU A 341 -7.60 20.57 -0.81
CA LEU A 341 -6.79 19.36 -0.89
C LEU A 341 -5.32 19.69 -0.61
N LYS A 342 -4.60 18.71 -0.06
CA LYS A 342 -3.14 18.80 0.14
C LYS A 342 -2.46 17.48 -0.19
N ILE A 343 -1.56 17.47 -1.17
CA ILE A 343 -0.74 16.30 -1.51
C ILE A 343 0.53 16.28 -0.67
N GLN A 344 0.88 15.09 -0.18
CA GLN A 344 2.23 14.74 0.25
C GLN A 344 2.74 13.54 -0.55
N TYR A 345 4.01 13.60 -0.97
CA TYR A 345 4.63 12.64 -1.88
C TYR A 345 6.14 12.54 -1.61
N TYR A 346 6.72 11.37 -1.86
CA TYR A 346 8.16 11.14 -1.97
C TYR A 346 8.39 9.95 -2.90
N SER A 347 9.60 9.83 -3.47
CA SER A 347 10.06 8.62 -4.14
C SER A 347 11.42 8.20 -3.58
N ARG A 348 11.54 6.91 -3.29
CA ARG A 348 12.80 6.23 -2.91
C ARG A 348 13.51 5.62 -4.12
N LYS A 349 12.99 5.79 -5.34
CA LYS A 349 13.66 5.30 -6.56
C LYS A 349 14.99 6.04 -6.73
N PRO A 350 16.05 5.38 -7.24
CA PRO A 350 17.19 6.12 -7.76
C PRO A 350 16.73 6.99 -8.95
N HIS A 351 17.46 8.06 -9.24
CA HIS A 351 17.10 8.97 -10.34
C HIS A 351 17.05 8.24 -11.71
N ASP A 352 17.92 7.25 -11.91
CA ASP A 352 18.00 6.36 -13.09
C ASP A 352 17.25 5.04 -12.79
N SER A 353 15.95 5.00 -13.13
CA SER A 353 15.02 3.93 -12.74
C SER A 353 14.17 3.42 -13.91
N ALA A 354 13.87 2.12 -13.94
CA ALA A 354 12.94 1.53 -14.92
C ALA A 354 11.47 1.92 -14.68
N GLY A 355 11.12 2.22 -13.42
CA GLY A 355 9.78 2.64 -13.02
C GLY A 355 9.82 3.93 -12.20
N ILE A 356 8.96 4.88 -12.55
CA ILE A 356 8.71 6.10 -11.78
C ILE A 356 7.58 5.85 -10.79
N ASP A 357 7.85 6.12 -9.51
CA ASP A 357 6.89 6.01 -8.42
C ASP A 357 6.04 7.29 -8.30
N PHE A 358 4.71 7.15 -8.40
CA PHE A 358 3.74 8.24 -8.23
C PHE A 358 2.89 8.08 -6.96
N SER A 359 3.29 7.21 -6.02
CA SER A 359 2.58 6.91 -4.78
C SER A 359 2.47 8.13 -3.86
N PHE A 360 1.27 8.69 -3.73
CA PHE A 360 1.01 9.88 -2.91
C PHE A 360 -0.06 9.64 -1.86
N ARG A 361 -0.05 10.49 -0.82
CA ARG A 361 -1.17 10.66 0.10
C ARG A 361 -1.78 12.05 -0.04
N MET A 362 -3.09 12.15 0.11
CA MET A 362 -3.82 13.40 -0.08
C MET A 362 -4.82 13.62 1.05
N PHE A 363 -4.72 14.77 1.69
CA PHE A 363 -5.59 15.20 2.78
C PHE A 363 -6.71 16.09 2.25
N ASN A 364 -7.91 15.99 2.83
CA ASN A 364 -8.92 17.05 2.73
C ASN A 364 -8.66 18.07 3.84
N THR A 365 -8.31 19.29 3.45
CA THR A 365 -8.04 20.42 4.37
C THR A 365 -9.19 21.44 4.40
N GLY A 366 -10.35 21.07 3.87
CA GLY A 366 -11.58 21.86 3.88
C GLY A 366 -12.53 21.48 5.01
N ASN A 367 -13.72 22.10 5.01
CA ASN A 367 -14.82 21.82 5.95
C ASN A 367 -15.94 20.96 5.32
N GLU A 368 -15.92 20.72 4.00
CA GLU A 368 -16.85 19.82 3.29
C GLU A 368 -16.21 18.47 2.90
N ALA A 369 -17.02 17.42 2.78
CA ALA A 369 -16.60 16.17 2.17
C ALA A 369 -16.38 16.31 0.64
N ILE A 370 -15.35 15.67 0.12
CA ILE A 370 -14.95 15.74 -1.30
C ILE A 370 -15.23 14.38 -1.96
N ASP A 371 -16.13 14.37 -2.93
CA ASP A 371 -16.36 13.24 -3.82
C ASP A 371 -15.19 13.15 -4.83
N LEU A 372 -14.48 12.03 -4.85
CA LEU A 372 -13.25 11.93 -5.65
C LEU A 372 -13.50 11.75 -7.15
N LYS A 373 -14.76 11.56 -7.61
CA LYS A 373 -15.11 11.62 -9.04
C LYS A 373 -14.95 13.03 -9.63
N ASP A 374 -15.01 14.08 -8.79
CA ASP A 374 -14.68 15.45 -9.18
C ASP A 374 -13.17 15.73 -9.16
N VAL A 375 -12.36 14.81 -8.61
CA VAL A 375 -10.95 15.05 -8.31
C VAL A 375 -10.03 14.43 -9.34
N LYS A 376 -8.98 15.17 -9.70
CA LYS A 376 -7.83 14.64 -10.43
C LYS A 376 -6.52 15.18 -9.88
N VAL A 377 -5.47 14.38 -10.00
CA VAL A 377 -4.10 14.71 -9.60
C VAL A 377 -3.17 14.59 -10.80
N ARG A 378 -2.09 15.38 -10.86
CA ARG A 378 -1.07 15.27 -11.93
C ARG A 378 0.34 15.12 -11.38
N TYR A 379 1.07 14.18 -11.98
CA TYR A 379 2.52 14.03 -11.88
C TYR A 379 3.14 14.45 -13.21
N TYR A 380 4.03 15.44 -13.19
CA TYR A 380 4.66 16.08 -14.35
C TYR A 380 6.10 15.59 -14.49
N PHE A 381 6.47 15.21 -15.71
CA PHE A 381 7.74 14.54 -15.99
C PHE A 381 8.29 14.94 -17.37
N LYS A 382 9.50 14.47 -17.69
CA LYS A 382 10.12 14.68 -18.99
C LYS A 382 10.46 13.36 -19.67
N GLU A 383 10.02 13.20 -20.91
CA GLU A 383 10.42 12.09 -21.78
C GLU A 383 10.30 12.48 -23.26
N ASP A 384 11.05 11.82 -24.13
CA ASP A 384 10.97 11.98 -25.58
C ASP A 384 10.11 10.88 -26.24
N VAL A 385 9.88 9.73 -25.58
CA VAL A 385 8.98 8.67 -26.07
C VAL A 385 7.53 9.13 -26.19
N SER A 386 6.71 8.44 -26.99
CA SER A 386 5.27 8.71 -27.08
C SER A 386 4.54 8.38 -25.78
N ILE A 387 3.44 9.09 -25.48
CA ILE A 387 2.51 8.71 -24.39
C ILE A 387 1.90 7.30 -24.55
N ASP A 388 1.85 6.76 -25.77
CA ASP A 388 1.39 5.40 -26.05
C ASP A 388 2.50 4.33 -25.86
N GLU A 389 3.75 4.75 -25.69
CA GLU A 389 4.93 3.89 -25.46
C GLU A 389 5.22 3.68 -23.96
N MET A 390 4.31 4.12 -23.09
CA MET A 390 4.38 3.92 -21.64
C MET A 390 3.12 3.21 -21.10
N ASN A 391 3.28 2.52 -19.98
CA ASN A 391 2.22 1.86 -19.23
C ASN A 391 2.28 2.26 -17.75
N TRP A 392 1.17 2.08 -17.02
CA TRP A 392 1.04 2.41 -15.61
C TRP A 392 0.30 1.29 -14.87
N ALA A 393 0.58 1.15 -13.57
CA ALA A 393 -0.15 0.29 -12.67
C ALA A 393 -0.46 0.99 -11.35
N VAL A 394 -1.64 0.73 -10.79
CA VAL A 394 -2.01 1.12 -9.42
C VAL A 394 -2.08 -0.16 -8.60
N TYR A 395 -1.37 -0.18 -7.47
CA TYR A 395 -1.25 -1.36 -6.60
C TYR A 395 -2.11 -1.24 -5.33
N PHE A 396 -2.43 -0.02 -4.91
CA PHE A 396 -3.24 0.25 -3.72
C PHE A 396 -4.04 1.55 -3.86
N TYR A 397 -5.23 1.55 -3.26
CA TYR A 397 -6.07 2.73 -3.05
C TYR A 397 -6.78 2.58 -1.71
N SER A 398 -6.67 3.56 -0.82
CA SER A 398 -7.18 3.40 0.56
C SER A 398 -8.70 3.56 0.72
N LEU A 399 -9.44 3.94 -0.33
CA LEU A 399 -10.88 4.23 -0.28
C LEU A 399 -11.74 3.36 -1.22
N GLY A 400 -11.16 2.33 -1.86
CA GLY A 400 -11.86 1.50 -2.84
C GLY A 400 -10.95 0.46 -3.48
N SER A 401 -11.34 -0.06 -4.65
CA SER A 401 -10.46 -0.94 -5.43
C SER A 401 -9.41 -0.12 -6.17
N GLU A 402 -8.21 -0.69 -6.35
CA GLU A 402 -7.18 -0.24 -7.28
C GLU A 402 -7.73 0.04 -8.70
N LYS A 403 -8.79 -0.67 -9.12
CA LYS A 403 -9.47 -0.51 -10.42
C LYS A 403 -10.35 0.74 -10.51
N ASP A 404 -10.66 1.37 -9.38
CA ASP A 404 -11.39 2.64 -9.34
C ASP A 404 -10.46 3.84 -9.60
N VAL A 405 -9.16 3.70 -9.34
CA VAL A 405 -8.16 4.67 -9.77
C VAL A 405 -7.86 4.42 -11.26
N GLN A 406 -7.85 5.47 -12.06
CA GLN A 406 -7.51 5.41 -13.49
C GLN A 406 -6.51 6.50 -13.82
N CYS A 407 -5.38 6.11 -14.42
CA CYS A 407 -4.37 7.06 -14.85
C CYS A 407 -4.37 7.19 -16.38
N ARG A 408 -3.90 8.33 -16.89
CA ARG A 408 -3.67 8.54 -18.33
C ARG A 408 -2.51 9.51 -18.56
N PHE A 409 -1.64 9.17 -19.49
CA PHE A 409 -0.59 10.06 -19.96
C PHE A 409 -1.13 11.12 -20.93
N TYR A 410 -0.57 12.32 -20.87
CA TYR A 410 -0.85 13.42 -21.77
C TYR A 410 0.44 14.20 -22.09
N GLU A 411 0.55 14.65 -23.34
CA GLU A 411 1.57 15.61 -23.76
C GLU A 411 1.31 17.00 -23.15
N LEU A 412 2.39 17.76 -22.89
CA LEU A 412 2.36 19.09 -22.32
C LEU A 412 3.21 20.07 -23.16
N PRO A 413 2.73 20.44 -24.37
CA PRO A 413 3.50 21.24 -25.31
C PRO A 413 3.73 22.68 -24.83
N GLY A 414 4.88 23.26 -25.21
CA GLY A 414 5.23 24.65 -24.93
C GLY A 414 5.73 24.94 -23.51
N LYS A 415 5.83 23.91 -22.65
CA LYS A 415 6.38 24.00 -21.30
C LYS A 415 7.89 23.70 -21.27
N LYS A 416 8.62 24.37 -20.37
CA LYS A 416 10.08 24.19 -20.22
C LYS A 416 10.41 23.15 -19.17
N GLU A 417 9.70 23.22 -18.04
CA GLU A 417 10.03 22.46 -16.83
C GLU A 417 9.49 21.01 -16.82
N ALA A 418 8.62 20.67 -17.78
CA ALA A 418 8.11 19.32 -18.06
C ALA A 418 7.62 19.28 -19.51
N ASN A 419 7.48 18.10 -20.12
CA ASN A 419 6.81 17.94 -21.41
C ASN A 419 5.69 16.89 -21.44
N LYS A 420 5.50 16.13 -20.35
CA LYS A 420 4.37 15.20 -20.18
C LYS A 420 3.80 15.26 -18.76
N TYR A 421 2.61 14.70 -18.59
CA TYR A 421 2.06 14.38 -17.27
C TYR A 421 1.25 13.09 -17.27
N LEU A 422 1.29 12.39 -16.13
CA LEU A 422 0.33 11.37 -15.75
C LEU A 422 -0.80 12.06 -14.99
N GLU A 423 -2.03 12.01 -15.52
CA GLU A 423 -3.24 12.45 -14.83
C GLU A 423 -3.91 11.26 -14.15
N ILE A 424 -4.13 11.33 -12.85
CA ILE A 424 -4.78 10.32 -12.01
C ILE A 424 -6.20 10.78 -11.69
N THR A 425 -7.18 9.91 -11.87
CA THR A 425 -8.63 10.16 -11.69
C THR A 425 -9.29 9.00 -10.95
N PHE A 426 -10.49 9.22 -10.38
CA PHE A 426 -11.17 8.23 -9.54
C PHE A 426 -12.61 7.97 -10.01
N LYS A 427 -13.03 6.69 -10.01
CA LYS A 427 -14.41 6.24 -10.26
C LYS A 427 -15.27 6.22 -8.99
N SER A 428 -14.63 6.16 -7.81
CA SER A 428 -15.28 5.98 -6.51
C SER A 428 -14.45 6.64 -5.40
N GLY A 429 -15.04 6.73 -4.20
CA GLY A 429 -14.39 7.25 -3.00
C GLY A 429 -14.84 8.66 -2.61
N THR A 430 -14.90 8.90 -1.30
CA THR A 430 -15.23 10.18 -0.69
C THR A 430 -14.19 10.45 0.40
N LEU A 431 -13.67 11.67 0.48
CA LEU A 431 -12.69 12.09 1.46
C LEU A 431 -13.31 13.13 2.41
N SER A 432 -13.59 12.74 3.66
CA SER A 432 -14.23 13.61 4.67
C SER A 432 -13.27 14.72 5.14
N PRO A 433 -13.77 15.80 5.78
CA PRO A 433 -12.92 16.84 6.35
C PRO A 433 -11.85 16.28 7.29
N ASN A 434 -10.59 16.67 7.08
CA ASN A 434 -9.38 16.20 7.80
C ASN A 434 -8.96 14.74 7.55
N ASP A 435 -9.71 13.94 6.77
CA ASP A 435 -9.27 12.60 6.38
C ASP A 435 -8.09 12.65 5.39
N VAL A 436 -7.40 11.52 5.29
CA VAL A 436 -6.29 11.29 4.34
C VAL A 436 -6.51 10.01 3.54
N MET A 437 -6.38 10.11 2.23
CA MET A 437 -6.30 8.96 1.32
C MET A 437 -4.86 8.67 0.90
N TYR A 438 -4.63 7.45 0.44
CA TYR A 438 -3.38 6.98 -0.13
C TYR A 438 -3.65 6.27 -1.47
N ILE A 439 -2.74 6.43 -2.43
CA ILE A 439 -2.55 5.47 -3.51
C ILE A 439 -1.11 4.99 -3.55
N THR A 440 -0.87 3.81 -4.11
CA THR A 440 0.47 3.44 -4.61
C THR A 440 0.39 2.98 -6.06
N GLY A 441 1.43 3.31 -6.83
CA GLY A 441 1.49 3.01 -8.25
C GLY A 441 2.81 3.43 -8.89
N GLU A 442 3.20 2.72 -9.94
CA GLU A 442 4.38 3.02 -10.75
C GLU A 442 4.01 3.07 -12.23
N PHE A 443 4.83 3.77 -13.01
CA PHE A 443 4.72 3.77 -14.47
C PHE A 443 6.08 3.52 -15.15
N TYR A 444 6.01 2.88 -16.32
CA TYR A 444 7.13 2.24 -17.02
C TYR A 444 7.08 2.59 -18.51
N LYS A 445 8.24 2.58 -19.19
CA LYS A 445 8.28 2.47 -20.65
C LYS A 445 8.02 1.04 -21.09
N ASN A 446 7.34 0.86 -22.21
CA ASN A 446 6.94 -0.46 -22.72
C ASN A 446 8.14 -1.32 -23.14
N ASP A 447 9.30 -0.72 -23.42
CA ASP A 447 10.57 -1.37 -23.73
C ASP A 447 11.45 -1.65 -22.50
N TRP A 448 10.98 -1.30 -21.29
CA TRP A 448 11.69 -1.40 -20.02
C TRP A 448 13.01 -0.61 -19.95
N THR A 449 13.23 0.37 -20.83
CA THR A 449 14.32 1.34 -20.67
C THR A 449 14.07 2.24 -19.47
N LYS A 450 15.15 2.76 -18.87
CA LYS A 450 15.08 3.62 -17.69
C LYS A 450 14.71 5.05 -18.04
N PHE A 451 14.06 5.73 -17.09
CA PHE A 451 13.90 7.18 -17.05
C PHE A 451 15.06 7.83 -16.30
N GLU A 452 15.42 9.04 -16.68
CA GLU A 452 16.17 9.98 -15.83
C GLU A 452 15.14 10.91 -15.15
N GLN A 453 15.07 10.89 -13.82
CA GLN A 453 14.12 11.68 -13.04
C GLN A 453 14.72 13.01 -12.54
N ARG A 454 16.00 13.33 -12.82
CA ARG A 454 16.64 14.58 -12.34
C ARG A 454 15.95 15.86 -12.83
N ASP A 455 15.38 15.85 -14.03
CA ASP A 455 14.66 16.98 -14.63
C ASP A 455 13.14 16.77 -14.69
N ASP A 456 12.62 15.73 -14.02
CA ASP A 456 11.20 15.57 -13.76
C ASP A 456 10.69 16.66 -12.80
N TYR A 457 9.64 17.37 -13.22
CA TYR A 457 9.07 18.40 -12.38
C TYR A 457 8.53 17.85 -11.05
N SER A 458 7.79 16.74 -11.07
CA SER A 458 7.17 16.18 -9.87
C SER A 458 8.08 15.28 -9.02
N TYR A 459 9.30 14.97 -9.44
CA TYR A 459 10.18 14.04 -8.71
C TYR A 459 10.67 14.62 -7.37
N ASN A 460 10.60 13.81 -6.30
CA ASN A 460 10.99 14.17 -4.94
C ASN A 460 11.84 13.04 -4.32
N PRO A 461 13.17 13.05 -4.49
CA PRO A 461 14.06 12.03 -3.94
C PRO A 461 14.14 12.16 -2.41
N ALA A 462 13.32 11.38 -1.71
CA ALA A 462 13.19 11.43 -0.26
C ALA A 462 12.68 10.09 0.29
N ASP A 463 12.82 9.87 1.60
CA ASP A 463 12.41 8.64 2.29
C ASP A 463 11.04 8.75 2.99
N SER A 464 10.48 9.96 3.07
CA SER A 464 9.40 10.35 3.97
C SER A 464 8.51 11.46 3.40
N TYR A 465 7.25 11.53 3.84
CA TYR A 465 6.24 12.42 3.28
C TYR A 465 6.45 13.90 3.64
N SER A 466 6.59 14.77 2.63
CA SER A 466 6.58 16.24 2.76
C SER A 466 5.46 16.88 1.91
N ASP A 467 5.08 18.12 2.22
CA ASP A 467 4.04 18.88 1.49
C ASP A 467 4.50 19.22 0.07
N TRP A 468 4.06 18.44 -0.92
CA TRP A 468 4.65 18.45 -2.25
C TRP A 468 3.84 19.31 -3.23
N LYS A 469 4.32 20.52 -3.50
CA LYS A 469 3.66 21.49 -4.40
C LYS A 469 3.96 21.29 -5.89
N ARG A 470 4.91 20.41 -6.24
CA ARG A 470 5.26 20.11 -7.65
C ARG A 470 4.43 18.95 -8.23
N MET A 471 3.46 18.42 -7.48
CA MET A 471 2.28 17.73 -8.00
C MET A 471 1.05 18.59 -7.76
N THR A 472 0.07 18.54 -8.66
CA THR A 472 -1.15 19.37 -8.58
C THR A 472 -2.41 18.55 -8.32
N ALA A 473 -3.39 19.14 -7.64
CA ALA A 473 -4.73 18.58 -7.47
C ALA A 473 -5.79 19.58 -7.93
N TYR A 474 -6.87 19.07 -8.52
CA TYR A 474 -7.99 19.85 -9.03
C TYR A 474 -9.31 19.27 -8.53
N ILE A 475 -10.31 20.12 -8.30
CA ILE A 475 -11.71 19.74 -8.05
C ILE A 475 -12.57 20.35 -9.15
N SER A 476 -13.34 19.53 -9.87
CA SER A 476 -14.16 19.92 -11.02
C SER A 476 -13.37 20.77 -12.04
N ASN A 477 -12.13 20.36 -12.32
CA ASN A 477 -11.10 21.04 -13.14
C ASN A 477 -10.55 22.39 -12.62
N LYS A 478 -10.95 22.88 -11.44
CA LYS A 478 -10.29 24.04 -10.79
C LYS A 478 -9.08 23.59 -9.99
N LEU A 479 -7.92 24.21 -10.19
CA LEU A 479 -6.71 23.94 -9.40
C LEU A 479 -6.93 24.32 -7.93
N VAL A 480 -6.65 23.40 -7.00
CA VAL A 480 -6.77 23.62 -5.54
C VAL A 480 -5.48 23.32 -4.77
N TRP A 481 -4.56 22.55 -5.33
CA TRP A 481 -3.24 22.31 -4.74
C TRP A 481 -2.15 22.29 -5.81
N GLY A 482 -0.95 22.71 -5.41
CA GLY A 482 0.28 22.64 -6.21
C GLY A 482 0.49 23.84 -7.12
N ILE A 483 1.49 23.72 -7.99
CA ILE A 483 1.90 24.69 -9.00
C ILE A 483 2.08 23.92 -10.32
N GLU A 484 1.54 24.43 -11.43
CA GLU A 484 1.78 23.85 -12.76
C GLU A 484 3.16 24.30 -13.30
N PRO A 485 3.90 23.46 -14.05
CA PRO A 485 5.16 23.84 -14.67
C PRO A 485 5.00 24.97 -15.71
N ASN A 486 6.05 25.77 -15.89
CA ASN A 486 6.04 27.02 -16.69
C ASN A 486 6.32 26.86 -18.19
#